data_AF-A0A923HJ55-F1
#
_entry.id   AF-A0A923HJ55-F1
#
_cell.length_a   1.000
_cell.length_b   1.000
_cell.length_c   1.000
_cell.angle_alpha   90.00
_cell.angle_beta   90.00
_cell.angle_gamma   90.00
#
_symmetry.space_group_name_H-M   'P 1'
#
loop_
_entity.id
_entity.type
_entity.pdbx_description
1 polymer ?
#
loop_
_entity_poly.entity_id
_entity_poly.type
_entity_poly.pdbx_seq_one_letter_code
_entity_poly.pdbx_strand_id
1 'polypeptide(L)'
;MRYLRTSSLVLICFILFSCPAAHYYDYDFIDPHAPKEKFGFTRIKLDQRNDLLINVGYFYEYSGNRENGLGAVIKTENSINPNTLVNKVRSHKFGPLKKVDSLFTDDDENIILYRLIFEKRKERKSLRLIKNDTIFIELKNGKKLLFLRNQ
;
A
#
# COMPACT_ATOMS: atom_id res chain seq x y z
N MET A 1 63.29 14.11 1.90
CA MET A 1 62.29 13.10 1.46
C MET A 1 61.00 13.35 2.23
N ARG A 2 59.96 13.86 1.55
CA ARG A 2 58.66 14.19 2.15
C ARG A 2 57.70 13.03 1.88
N TYR A 3 57.20 12.40 2.94
CA TYR A 3 56.15 11.40 2.86
C TYR A 3 54.86 12.06 2.36
N LEU A 4 54.44 11.69 1.16
CA LEU A 4 53.22 12.21 0.54
C LEU A 4 52.05 11.25 0.80
N ARG A 5 51.00 11.84 1.40
CA ARG A 5 49.58 11.55 1.21
C ARG A 5 49.01 10.24 1.78
N THR A 6 48.58 10.35 3.04
CA THR A 6 47.19 10.13 3.48
C THR A 6 46.31 9.27 2.55
N SER A 7 46.51 7.96 2.62
CA SER A 7 45.54 6.96 2.19
C SER A 7 44.41 6.88 3.24
N SER A 8 43.41 7.77 3.20
CA SER A 8 42.17 7.63 3.99
C SER A 8 41.15 8.70 3.60
N LEU A 9 40.57 8.59 2.40
CA LEU A 9 39.37 9.39 2.05
C LEU A 9 38.58 8.72 0.92
N VAL A 10 38.33 7.42 1.05
CA VAL A 10 37.34 6.70 0.23
C VAL A 10 36.56 5.77 1.15
N LEU A 11 35.81 6.32 2.11
CA LEU A 11 34.94 5.49 2.96
C LEU A 11 33.69 6.21 3.48
N ILE A 12 33.19 7.25 2.80
CA ILE A 12 31.96 7.95 3.22
C ILE A 12 31.05 8.24 2.01
N CYS A 13 30.81 7.23 1.16
CA CYS A 13 29.69 7.24 0.22
C CYS A 13 28.77 6.01 0.34
N PHE A 14 28.90 5.22 1.41
CA PHE A 14 28.09 4.00 1.59
C PHE A 14 26.90 4.14 2.55
N ILE A 15 26.64 5.32 3.15
CA ILE A 15 25.60 5.45 4.21
C ILE A 15 24.31 6.13 3.73
N LEU A 16 24.23 6.63 2.48
CA LEU A 16 22.98 7.26 1.98
C LEU A 16 22.01 6.30 1.26
N PHE A 17 22.26 4.99 1.26
CA PHE A 17 21.30 3.99 0.76
C PHE A 17 20.28 3.53 1.80
N SER A 18 20.14 4.26 2.92
CA SER A 18 19.06 4.00 3.88
C SER A 18 17.81 4.77 3.50
N CYS A 19 17.31 4.55 2.29
CA CYS A 19 15.90 4.70 2.04
C CYS A 19 15.30 3.27 2.20
N PRO A 20 15.02 2.78 3.43
CA PRO A 20 14.35 1.50 3.58
C PRO A 20 12.99 1.58 2.90
N ALA A 21 12.85 0.87 1.78
CA ALA A 21 11.59 0.74 1.06
C ALA A 21 10.44 0.50 2.05
N ALA A 22 9.36 1.27 1.93
CA ALA A 22 8.12 0.99 2.63
C ALA A 22 7.71 -0.43 2.23
N HIS A 23 7.96 -1.41 3.10
CA HIS A 23 7.59 -2.79 2.83
C HIS A 23 6.08 -2.89 2.91
N TYR A 24 5.43 -3.00 1.76
CA TYR A 24 4.03 -3.40 1.63
C TYR A 24 4.01 -4.94 1.59
N TYR A 25 3.42 -5.61 2.58
CA TYR A 25 3.20 -7.05 2.44
C TYR A 25 2.04 -7.28 1.48
N ASP A 26 2.31 -8.00 0.40
CA ASP A 26 1.45 -8.08 -0.78
C ASP A 26 0.30 -9.06 -0.57
N TYR A 27 -0.92 -8.51 -0.50
CA TYR A 27 -2.10 -9.32 -0.77
C TYR A 27 -2.26 -9.48 -2.27
N ASP A 28 -2.32 -10.72 -2.74
CA ASP A 28 -2.68 -11.03 -4.11
C ASP A 28 -4.17 -10.79 -4.35
N PHE A 29 -4.43 -10.07 -5.43
CA PHE A 29 -5.76 -10.00 -5.99
C PHE A 29 -6.21 -11.37 -6.50
N ILE A 30 -7.37 -11.86 -6.07
CA ILE A 30 -7.95 -13.12 -6.58
C ILE A 30 -8.64 -12.85 -7.91
N ASP A 31 -7.84 -12.75 -8.96
CA ASP A 31 -8.27 -12.89 -10.35
C ASP A 31 -7.07 -13.37 -11.18
N PRO A 32 -7.09 -14.61 -11.67
CA PRO A 32 -5.97 -15.16 -12.44
C PRO A 32 -5.78 -14.46 -13.80
N HIS A 33 -6.76 -13.67 -14.24
CA HIS A 33 -6.71 -12.94 -15.51
C HIS A 33 -6.34 -11.47 -15.35
N ALA A 34 -6.20 -10.97 -14.12
CA ALA A 34 -5.81 -9.59 -13.89
C ALA A 34 -4.30 -9.40 -14.14
N PRO A 35 -3.90 -8.39 -14.93
CA PRO A 35 -2.49 -8.09 -15.12
C PRO A 35 -1.86 -7.63 -13.81
N LYS A 36 -0.77 -8.30 -13.42
CA LYS A 36 0.11 -7.84 -12.33
C LYS A 36 1.17 -6.89 -12.91
N GLU A 37 1.34 -5.76 -12.27
CA GLU A 37 2.29 -4.70 -12.59
C GLU A 37 3.49 -4.75 -11.64
N LYS A 38 4.50 -3.90 -11.87
CA LYS A 38 5.63 -3.77 -10.94
C LYS A 38 5.15 -3.38 -9.54
N PHE A 39 5.91 -3.77 -8.51
CA PHE A 39 5.64 -3.43 -7.10
C PHE A 39 4.31 -3.95 -6.54
N GLY A 40 3.85 -5.12 -7.01
CA GLY A 40 2.67 -5.80 -6.46
C GLY A 40 1.33 -5.15 -6.82
N PHE A 41 1.32 -4.14 -7.69
CA PHE A 41 0.08 -3.54 -8.17
C PHE A 41 -0.67 -4.49 -9.09
N THR A 42 -1.98 -4.52 -8.96
CA THR A 42 -2.87 -5.20 -9.91
C THR A 42 -3.65 -4.17 -10.69
N ARG A 43 -3.67 -4.31 -12.02
CA ARG A 43 -4.44 -3.43 -12.90
C ARG A 43 -5.89 -3.89 -12.96
N ILE A 44 -6.80 -3.01 -12.59
CA ILE A 44 -8.24 -3.24 -12.56
C ILE A 44 -8.91 -2.24 -13.49
N LYS A 45 -9.56 -2.76 -14.53
CA LYS A 45 -10.40 -1.95 -15.41
C LYS A 45 -11.61 -1.39 -14.67
N LEU A 46 -11.77 -0.07 -14.64
CA LEU A 46 -12.92 0.62 -14.03
C LEU A 46 -14.07 0.76 -15.02
N ASP A 47 -13.76 1.18 -16.24
CA ASP A 47 -14.66 1.36 -17.37
C ASP A 47 -13.92 1.14 -18.70
N GLN A 48 -14.47 1.54 -19.84
CA GLN A 48 -13.82 1.35 -21.15
C GLN A 48 -12.53 2.15 -21.34
N ARG A 49 -12.35 3.24 -20.60
CA ARG A 49 -11.29 4.24 -20.79
C ARG A 49 -10.36 4.40 -19.58
N ASN A 50 -10.80 3.97 -18.39
CA ASN A 50 -10.05 4.15 -17.16
C ASN A 50 -9.68 2.80 -16.55
N ASP A 51 -8.39 2.66 -16.22
CA ASP A 51 -7.87 1.62 -15.36
C ASP A 51 -7.48 2.23 -14.00
N LEU A 52 -7.47 1.39 -12.96
CA LEU A 52 -6.79 1.70 -11.71
C LEU A 52 -5.72 0.66 -11.44
N LEU A 53 -4.65 1.07 -10.77
CA LEU A 53 -3.67 0.17 -10.18
C LEU A 53 -3.94 0.11 -8.69
N ILE A 54 -4.12 -1.08 -8.14
CA ILE A 54 -4.35 -1.26 -6.70
C ILE A 54 -3.35 -2.24 -6.11
N ASN A 55 -2.79 -1.87 -4.96
CA ASN A 55 -2.04 -2.77 -4.09
C ASN A 55 -2.64 -2.68 -2.68
N VAL A 56 -2.84 -3.83 -2.03
CA VAL A 56 -3.34 -3.93 -0.67
C VAL A 56 -2.28 -4.62 0.18
N GLY A 57 -1.91 -4.00 1.29
CA GLY A 57 -0.85 -4.53 2.13
C GLY A 57 -0.67 -3.79 3.43
N TYR A 58 0.27 -4.27 4.23
CA TYR A 58 0.66 -3.61 5.48
C TYR A 58 1.74 -2.58 5.23
N PHE A 59 1.62 -1.37 5.79
CA PHE A 59 2.66 -0.35 5.65
C PHE A 59 3.43 -0.12 6.97
N TYR A 60 4.67 0.35 6.85
CA TYR A 60 5.55 0.72 7.96
C TYR A 60 5.83 2.23 7.95
N GLU A 61 5.86 2.87 9.13
CA GLU A 61 6.44 4.23 9.21
C GLU A 61 7.96 4.18 9.22
N TYR A 62 8.56 5.10 8.46
CA TYR A 62 10.00 5.28 8.32
C TYR A 62 10.74 5.55 9.63
N SER A 63 10.08 6.20 10.59
CA SER A 63 10.71 6.75 11.79
C SER A 63 10.88 5.76 12.95
N GLY A 64 10.73 4.44 12.73
CA GLY A 64 11.04 3.49 13.80
C GLY A 64 10.63 2.02 13.62
N ASN A 65 10.59 1.48 12.39
CA ASN A 65 10.21 0.07 12.15
C ASN A 65 8.90 -0.34 12.85
N ARG A 66 7.96 0.59 12.99
CA ARG A 66 6.65 0.30 13.57
C ARG A 66 5.70 -0.10 12.43
N GLU A 67 5.22 -1.33 12.50
CA GLU A 67 4.16 -1.82 11.65
C GLU A 67 2.89 -1.00 11.91
N ASN A 68 2.43 -0.26 10.91
CA ASN A 68 1.32 0.66 11.03
C ASN A 68 0.06 0.13 10.32
N GLY A 69 -0.19 -1.17 10.40
CA GLY A 69 -1.49 -1.73 10.00
C GLY A 69 -1.73 -1.80 8.50
N LEU A 70 -2.97 -2.14 8.14
CA LEU A 70 -3.39 -2.42 6.78
C LEU A 70 -3.66 -1.13 5.99
N GLY A 71 -3.25 -1.10 4.73
CA GLY A 71 -3.54 -0.02 3.80
C GLY A 71 -3.86 -0.54 2.40
N ALA A 72 -4.51 0.31 1.62
CA ALA A 72 -4.69 0.11 0.18
C ALA A 72 -4.14 1.33 -0.55
N VAL A 73 -3.20 1.10 -1.46
CA VAL A 73 -2.63 2.11 -2.35
C VAL A 73 -3.33 1.97 -3.68
N ILE A 74 -3.92 3.06 -4.16
CA ILE A 74 -4.57 3.09 -5.47
C ILE A 74 -3.92 4.19 -6.32
N LYS A 75 -3.43 3.84 -7.51
CA LYS A 75 -2.98 4.79 -8.52
C LYS A 75 -4.01 4.89 -9.63
N THR A 76 -4.24 6.10 -10.11
CA THR A 76 -5.17 6.38 -11.20
C THR A 76 -4.50 7.24 -12.26
N GLU A 77 -4.88 7.07 -13.52
CA GLU A 77 -4.34 7.90 -14.60
C GLU A 77 -4.77 9.37 -14.45
N ASN A 78 -6.03 9.57 -14.05
CA ASN A 78 -6.63 10.89 -13.83
C ASN A 78 -6.75 11.20 -12.34
N SER A 79 -6.76 12.49 -12.00
CA SER A 79 -7.03 12.94 -10.63
C SER A 79 -8.48 12.58 -10.26
N ILE A 80 -8.62 11.74 -9.23
CA ILE A 80 -9.92 11.26 -8.75
C ILE A 80 -10.05 11.61 -7.27
N ASN A 81 -11.24 12.06 -6.87
CA ASN A 81 -11.56 12.29 -5.47
C ASN A 81 -11.53 10.95 -4.69
N PRO A 82 -10.73 10.80 -3.62
CA PRO A 82 -10.68 9.56 -2.85
C PRO A 82 -12.03 9.08 -2.30
N ASN A 83 -12.96 10.00 -2.06
CA ASN A 83 -14.28 9.66 -1.55
C ASN A 83 -15.19 9.01 -2.60
N THR A 84 -14.84 9.12 -3.89
CA THR A 84 -15.67 8.66 -5.01
C THR A 84 -15.22 7.32 -5.60
N LEU A 85 -14.07 6.78 -5.19
CA LEU A 85 -13.55 5.54 -5.76
C LEU A 85 -13.98 4.29 -4.98
N VAL A 86 -13.64 4.25 -3.69
CA VAL A 86 -13.92 3.09 -2.83
C VAL A 86 -15.23 3.31 -2.07
N ASN A 87 -16.19 2.40 -2.23
CA ASN A 87 -17.43 2.41 -1.47
C ASN A 87 -17.19 1.90 -0.04
N LYS A 88 -16.72 0.66 0.08
CA LYS A 88 -16.60 -0.07 1.36
C LYS A 88 -15.36 -0.93 1.36
N VAL A 89 -14.76 -1.09 2.52
CA VAL A 89 -13.70 -2.07 2.75
C VAL A 89 -14.09 -2.93 3.94
N ARG A 90 -13.91 -4.24 3.82
CA ARG A 90 -14.21 -5.18 4.89
C ARG A 90 -13.15 -6.27 4.95
N SER A 91 -12.86 -6.72 6.15
CA SER A 91 -12.15 -7.96 6.42
C SER A 91 -13.16 -9.10 6.52
N HIS A 92 -12.77 -10.30 6.10
CA HIS A 92 -13.61 -11.49 6.23
C HIS A 92 -13.90 -11.81 7.70
N LYS A 93 -12.88 -11.82 8.55
CA LYS A 93 -12.98 -12.22 9.97
C LYS A 93 -13.48 -11.12 10.89
N PHE A 94 -13.13 -9.87 10.61
CA PHE A 94 -13.34 -8.73 11.52
C PHE A 94 -14.42 -7.76 11.04
N GLY A 95 -14.95 -7.95 9.82
CA GLY A 95 -16.06 -7.17 9.30
C GLY A 95 -15.62 -5.80 8.74
N PRO A 96 -16.47 -4.76 8.83
CA PRO A 96 -16.20 -3.46 8.21
C PRO A 96 -14.92 -2.79 8.72
N LEU A 97 -14.14 -2.26 7.78
CA LEU A 97 -12.97 -1.43 8.05
C LEU A 97 -13.31 0.03 7.74
N LYS A 98 -12.96 0.92 8.67
CA LYS A 98 -13.05 2.36 8.45
C LYS A 98 -11.84 2.82 7.62
N LYS A 99 -12.13 3.54 6.55
CA LYS A 99 -11.13 4.25 5.76
C LYS A 99 -10.75 5.54 6.48
N VAL A 100 -9.45 5.72 6.70
CA VAL A 100 -8.87 7.02 7.04
C VAL A 100 -8.06 7.41 5.83
N ASP A 101 -8.58 8.36 5.07
CA ASP A 101 -7.97 8.79 3.83
C ASP A 101 -6.73 9.61 4.14
N SER A 102 -5.62 9.30 3.48
CA SER A 102 -4.44 10.15 3.45
C SER A 102 -4.07 10.33 1.99
N LEU A 103 -4.42 11.48 1.43
CA LEU A 103 -4.00 11.87 0.10
C LEU A 103 -2.51 12.19 0.14
N PHE A 104 -1.73 11.46 -0.65
CA PHE A 104 -0.37 11.79 -0.96
C PHE A 104 -0.30 11.97 -2.48
N THR A 105 -0.33 13.22 -2.93
CA THR A 105 0.07 13.57 -4.29
C THR A 105 1.59 13.69 -4.30
N ASP A 106 2.25 12.81 -5.05
CA ASP A 106 3.67 12.91 -5.37
C ASP A 106 3.78 13.28 -6.86
N ASP A 107 4.79 14.08 -7.21
CA ASP A 107 4.82 15.11 -8.27
C ASP A 107 4.41 14.76 -9.72
N ASP A 108 3.99 13.54 -10.05
CA ASP A 108 3.45 13.17 -11.38
C ASP A 108 2.45 11.99 -11.36
N GLU A 109 2.10 11.45 -10.18
CA GLU A 109 1.19 10.29 -10.05
C GLU A 109 -0.01 10.61 -9.14
N ASN A 110 -1.22 10.30 -9.62
CA ASN A 110 -2.42 10.39 -8.78
C ASN A 110 -2.50 9.16 -7.87
N ILE A 111 -1.86 9.25 -6.69
CA ILE A 111 -1.82 8.18 -5.68
C ILE A 111 -2.78 8.50 -4.52
N ILE A 112 -3.55 7.50 -4.13
CA ILE A 112 -4.46 7.56 -2.99
C ILE A 112 -4.07 6.45 -2.01
N LEU A 113 -3.72 6.83 -0.78
CA LEU A 113 -3.47 5.88 0.30
C LEU A 113 -4.69 5.84 1.25
N TYR A 114 -5.36 4.70 1.27
CA TYR A 114 -6.37 4.40 2.28
C TYR A 114 -5.70 3.70 3.45
N ARG A 115 -5.61 4.37 4.61
CA ARG A 115 -5.27 3.69 5.87
C ARG A 115 -6.52 3.00 6.40
N LEU A 116 -6.46 1.69 6.58
CA LEU A 116 -7.60 0.88 7.00
C LEU A 116 -7.49 0.58 8.50
N ILE A 117 -8.48 1.04 9.26
CA ILE A 117 -8.56 0.79 10.70
C ILE A 117 -9.89 0.10 11.05
N PHE A 118 -9.92 -0.66 12.13
CA PHE A 118 -11.18 -1.21 12.63
C PHE A 118 -12.10 -0.10 13.12
N GLU A 119 -13.39 -0.23 12.81
CA GLU A 119 -14.40 0.74 13.26
C GLU A 119 -14.57 0.73 14.79
N LYS A 120 -14.30 -0.40 15.44
CA LYS A 120 -14.36 -0.55 16.90
C LYS A 120 -12.99 -0.34 17.56
N ARG A 121 -12.90 0.65 18.46
CA ARG A 121 -11.66 1.12 19.14
C ARG A 121 -10.89 0.09 19.99
N LYS A 122 -11.42 -1.11 20.28
CA LYS A 122 -10.80 -2.07 21.21
C LYS A 122 -9.76 -3.02 20.57
N GLU A 123 -9.40 -2.79 19.32
CA GLU A 123 -8.84 -3.84 18.45
C GLU A 123 -7.38 -3.62 18.01
N ARG A 124 -6.54 -2.96 18.83
CA ARG A 124 -5.08 -2.90 18.53
C ARG A 124 -4.43 -4.29 18.39
N LYS A 125 -4.94 -5.32 19.09
CA LYS A 125 -4.51 -6.72 18.91
C LYS A 125 -4.99 -7.33 17.58
N SER A 126 -6.09 -6.83 17.01
CA SER A 126 -6.68 -7.35 15.75
C SER A 126 -5.87 -6.97 14.51
N LEU A 127 -5.08 -5.89 14.56
CA LEU A 127 -4.25 -5.48 13.42
C LEU A 127 -3.16 -6.50 13.07
N ARG A 128 -2.70 -7.31 14.03
CA ARG A 128 -1.80 -8.45 13.73
C ARG A 128 -2.55 -9.66 13.17
N LEU A 129 -3.82 -9.82 13.50
CA LEU A 129 -4.64 -10.97 13.09
C LEU A 129 -5.23 -10.81 11.68
N ILE A 130 -5.52 -9.57 11.27
CA ILE A 130 -5.98 -9.28 9.90
C ILE A 130 -4.91 -9.59 8.84
N LYS A 131 -3.65 -9.77 9.27
CA LYS A 131 -2.49 -10.07 8.43
C LYS A 131 -2.70 -11.36 7.66
N ASN A 132 -3.44 -12.33 8.21
CA ASN A 132 -3.76 -13.61 7.57
C ASN A 132 -5.25 -13.71 7.21
N ASP A 133 -5.88 -12.57 6.93
CA ASP A 133 -7.28 -12.52 6.56
C ASP A 133 -7.47 -12.24 5.08
N THR A 134 -8.71 -12.30 4.63
CA THR A 134 -9.11 -11.91 3.28
C THR A 134 -9.70 -10.51 3.32
N ILE A 135 -9.24 -9.63 2.44
CA ILE A 135 -9.72 -8.24 2.34
C ILE A 135 -10.60 -8.09 1.13
N PHE A 136 -11.78 -7.49 1.33
CA PHE A 136 -12.70 -7.14 0.27
C PHE A 136 -12.75 -5.63 0.13
N ILE A 137 -12.60 -5.15 -1.10
CA ILE A 137 -12.77 -3.74 -1.46
C ILE A 137 -13.92 -3.67 -2.46
N GLU A 138 -14.98 -2.95 -2.11
CA GLU A 138 -16.08 -2.65 -3.02
C GLU A 138 -15.89 -1.23 -3.56
N LEU A 139 -15.81 -1.10 -4.88
CA LEU A 139 -15.73 0.18 -5.57
C LEU A 139 -17.12 0.81 -5.71
N LYS A 140 -17.19 2.13 -5.91
CA LYS A 140 -18.46 2.86 -6.09
C LYS A 140 -19.24 2.43 -7.34
N ASN A 141 -18.56 1.89 -8.36
CA ASN A 141 -19.20 1.28 -9.53
C ASN A 141 -19.76 -0.14 -9.27
N GLY A 142 -19.70 -0.63 -8.02
CA GLY A 142 -20.21 -1.94 -7.61
C GLY A 142 -19.24 -3.10 -7.82
N LYS A 143 -18.08 -2.87 -8.46
CA LYS A 143 -17.06 -3.90 -8.64
C LYS A 143 -16.48 -4.32 -7.29
N LYS A 144 -16.42 -5.62 -7.06
CA LYS A 144 -15.91 -6.23 -5.83
C LYS A 144 -14.53 -6.79 -6.08
N LEU A 145 -13.57 -6.37 -5.28
CA LEU A 145 -12.19 -6.79 -5.35
C LEU A 145 -11.85 -7.64 -4.13
N LEU A 146 -11.14 -8.74 -4.35
CA LEU A 146 -10.83 -9.72 -3.31
C LEU A 146 -9.32 -9.91 -3.23
N PHE A 147 -8.77 -9.80 -2.03
CA PHE A 147 -7.33 -9.81 -1.78
C PHE A 147 -7.00 -10.86 -0.71
N LEU A 148 -6.06 -11.76 -1.01
CA LEU A 148 -5.54 -12.79 -0.11
C LEU A 148 -4.05 -12.60 0.14
N ARG A 149 -3.59 -12.92 1.35
CA ARG A 149 -2.16 -12.86 1.63
C ARG A 149 -1.38 -14.01 0.95
N ASN A 150 -0.29 -13.62 0.29
CA ASN A 150 0.97 -14.38 0.09
C ASN A 150 1.36 -15.25 1.29
N GLN A 151 1.11 -16.57 1.26
CA GLN A 151 1.73 -17.51 2.22
C GLN A 151 3.22 -17.68 1.94
#